data_AF-M6GDM3-F1
#
_entry.id   AF-M6GDM3-F1
#
_cell.length_a   1.000
_cell.length_b   1.000
_cell.length_c   1.000
_cell.angle_alpha   90.00
_cell.angle_beta   90.00
_cell.angle_gamma   90.00
#
_symmetry.space_group_name_H-M   'P 1'
#
loop_
_entity.id
_entity.type
_entity.pdbx_description
1 polymer ?
#
loop_
_entity_poly.entity_id
_entity_poly.type
_entity_poly.pdbx_seq_one_letter_code
_entity_poly.pdbx_strand_id
1 'polypeptide(L)' 'MTDLETFTAIALTNEPFNLIEDIVKIKLFGKDQEGASEEDYYESYFNVDLKNQCVWWNEKDPSYRGSLIRGLAKS' A
#
# COMPACT_ATOMS: atom_id res chain seq x y z
N MET A 1 5.09 -12.91 -19.73
CA MET A 1 4.19 -11.79 -19.41
C MET A 1 4.11 -11.81 -17.91
N THR A 2 4.67 -10.81 -17.25
CA THR A 2 4.73 -10.70 -15.79
C THR A 2 3.32 -10.38 -15.30
N ASP A 3 2.77 -11.20 -14.41
CA ASP A 3 1.44 -10.95 -13.83
C ASP A 3 1.50 -9.63 -13.05
N LEU A 4 0.65 -8.67 -13.44
CA LEU A 4 0.60 -7.38 -12.76
C LEU A 4 0.01 -7.56 -11.37
N GLU A 5 0.70 -7.05 -10.35
CA GLU A 5 0.12 -6.92 -9.02
C GLU A 5 -0.91 -5.78 -9.03
N THR A 6 -2.13 -6.09 -8.57
CA THR A 6 -3.23 -5.13 -8.43
C THR A 6 -3.48 -4.87 -6.96
N PHE A 7 -3.78 -3.62 -6.63
CA PHE A 7 -4.06 -3.16 -5.27
C PHE A 7 -5.39 -2.40 -5.22
N THR A 8 -6.16 -2.58 -4.15
CA THR A 8 -7.14 -1.58 -3.75
C THR A 8 -6.44 -0.52 -2.90
N ALA A 9 -6.69 0.76 -3.18
CA ALA A 9 -6.07 1.89 -2.51
C ALA A 9 -7.12 2.82 -1.90
N ILE A 10 -6.95 3.17 -0.62
CA ILE A 10 -7.80 4.12 0.09
C ILE A 10 -6.92 5.25 0.65
N ALA A 11 -7.12 6.47 0.16
CA ALA A 11 -6.50 7.65 0.73
C ALA A 11 -7.14 7.98 2.09
N LEU A 12 -6.32 8.17 3.10
CA LEU A 12 -6.71 8.51 4.47
C LEU A 12 -6.45 10.01 4.68
N THR A 13 -7.43 10.84 4.32
CA THR A 13 -7.39 12.29 4.51
C THR A 13 -8.42 12.72 5.54
N ASN A 14 -8.08 13.72 6.35
CA ASN A 14 -9.02 14.39 7.25
C ASN A 14 -9.16 15.85 6.79
N GLU A 15 -10.34 16.44 6.92
CA GLU A 15 -10.54 17.84 6.57
C GLU A 15 -10.18 18.79 7.73
N PRO A 16 -9.51 19.92 7.46
CA PRO A 16 -8.98 20.35 6.16
C PRO A 16 -7.71 19.58 5.76
N PHE A 17 -7.54 19.31 4.46
CA PHE A 17 -6.36 18.64 3.90
C PHE A 17 -5.69 19.52 2.83
N ASN A 18 -4.36 19.64 2.89
CA ASN A 18 -3.54 20.33 1.90
C ASN A 18 -2.51 19.37 1.30
N LEU A 19 -2.69 19.05 0.02
CA LEU A 19 -1.82 18.13 -0.72
C LEU A 19 -0.33 18.49 -0.70
N ILE A 20 0.01 19.78 -0.67
CA ILE A 20 1.40 20.25 -0.69
C ILE A 20 2.02 20.17 0.70
N GLU A 21 1.26 20.48 1.75
CA GLU A 21 1.79 20.59 3.11
C GLU A 21 1.67 19.31 3.93
N ASP A 22 0.62 18.51 3.67
CA ASP A 22 0.29 17.32 4.44
C ASP A 22 0.80 16.03 3.77
N ILE A 23 1.06 15.02 4.60
CA ILE A 23 1.41 13.67 4.12
C ILE A 23 0.13 12.97 3.65
N VAL A 24 0.10 12.58 2.37
CA VAL A 24 -0.95 11.70 1.85
C VAL A 24 -0.67 10.29 2.35
N LYS A 25 -1.50 9.80 3.27
CA LYS A 25 -1.43 8.40 3.73
C LYS A 25 -2.36 7.56 2.90
N ILE A 26 -1.85 6.55 2.18
CA ILE A 26 -2.67 5.65 1.39
C ILE A 26 -2.58 4.26 2.01
N LYS A 27 -3.73 3.69 2.36
CA LYS A 27 -3.82 2.30 2.77
C LYS A 27 -4.00 1.43 1.54
N LEU A 28 -3.12 0.44 1.38
CA LEU A 28 -3.15 -0.51 0.28
C LEU A 28 -3.57 -1.89 0.77
N PHE A 29 -4.38 -2.55 -0.04
CA PHE A 29 -4.83 -3.93 0.13
C PHE A 29 -4.35 -4.70 -1.09
N GLY A 30 -3.43 -5.64 -0.87
CA GLY A 30 -2.90 -6.52 -1.91
C GLY A 30 -3.51 -7.91 -1.81
N LYS A 31 -3.66 -8.57 -2.97
CA LYS A 31 -4.31 -9.89 -3.07
C LYS A 31 -5.68 -9.94 -2.38
N ASP A 32 -6.46 -8.87 -2.52
CA ASP A 32 -7.81 -8.71 -1.98
C ASP A 32 -8.91 -9.09 -2.99
N GLN A 33 -8.51 -9.61 -4.15
CA GLN A 33 -9.40 -10.06 -5.22
C GLN A 33 -10.14 -11.35 -4.81
N GLU A 34 -11.34 -11.57 -5.35
CA GLU A 34 -12.06 -12.84 -5.17
C GLU A 34 -11.23 -14.03 -5.72
N GLY A 35 -11.05 -15.07 -4.91
CA GLY A 35 -10.25 -16.26 -5.27
C GLY A 35 -8.76 -16.17 -4.93
N ALA A 36 -8.28 -15.04 -4.39
CA ALA A 36 -6.93 -14.96 -3.84
C ALA A 36 -6.79 -15.77 -2.54
N SER A 37 -5.61 -16.32 -2.28
CA SER A 37 -5.31 -17.02 -1.02
C SER A 37 -5.26 -16.01 0.14
N GLU A 38 -5.92 -16.33 1.25
CA GLU A 38 -5.83 -15.54 2.49
C GLU A 38 -4.38 -15.42 2.99
N GLU A 39 -3.52 -16.42 2.75
CA GLU A 39 -2.11 -16.37 3.14
C GLU A 39 -1.29 -15.36 2.33
N ASP A 40 -1.76 -15.02 1.13
CA ASP A 40 -1.13 -14.05 0.24
C ASP A 40 -1.71 -12.64 0.42
N TYR A 41 -2.81 -12.48 1.18
CA TYR A 41 -3.36 -11.17 1.52
C TYR A 41 -2.38 -10.36 2.36
N TYR A 42 -2.29 -9.06 2.08
CA TYR A 42 -1.54 -8.12 2.91
C TYR A 42 -2.13 -6.71 2.90
N GLU A 43 -1.90 -6.02 4.02
CA GLU A 43 -2.18 -4.60 4.14
C GLU A 43 -0.89 -3.81 4.37
N SER A 44 -0.83 -2.63 3.76
CA SER A 44 0.33 -1.75 3.89
C SER A 44 -0.06 -0.28 3.79
N TYR A 45 0.88 0.59 4.14
CA TYR A 45 0.75 2.03 3.99
C TYR A 45 1.77 2.54 2.99
N PHE A 46 1.28 3.18 1.94
CA PHE A 46 2.09 3.94 0.99
C PHE A 46 1.89 5.43 1.27
N ASN A 47 2.91 6.07 1.79
CA ASN A 47 2.85 7.47 2.21
C ASN A 47 3.61 8.34 1.22
N VAL A 48 3.01 9.47 0.87
CA VAL A 48 3.59 10.45 -0.06
C VAL A 48 3.70 11.79 0.63
N ASP A 49 4.92 12.29 0.73
CA ASP A 49 5.24 13.61 1.25
C ASP A 49 5.83 14.44 0.11
N LEU A 50 4.98 15.27 -0.51
CA LEU A 50 5.37 16.10 -1.65
C LEU A 50 6.31 17.22 -1.24
N LYS A 51 6.10 17.81 -0.05
CA LYS A 51 6.94 18.88 0.49
C LYS A 51 8.40 18.44 0.61
N ASN A 52 8.61 17.24 1.14
CA ASN A 52 9.94 16.68 1.38
C ASN A 52 10.42 15.75 0.24
N GLN A 53 9.66 15.63 -0.85
CA GLN A 53 9.96 14.76 -1.99
C GLN A 53 10.28 13.31 -1.58
N CYS A 54 9.52 12.80 -0.62
CA CYS A 54 9.77 11.50 -0.02
C CYS A 54 8.54 10.61 -0.18
N VAL A 55 8.80 9.34 -0.50
CA VAL A 55 7.79 8.28 -0.45
C VAL A 55 8.32 7.14 0.38
N TRP A 56 7.45 6.51 1.15
CA TRP A 56 7.81 5.30 1.89
C TRP A 56 6.64 4.34 1.97
N TRP A 57 6.99 3.06 1.94
CA TRP A 57 6.05 1.96 1.96
C TRP A 57 6.35 1.08 3.16
N ASN A 58 5.37 0.94 4.06
CA ASN A 58 5.49 0.13 5.26
C ASN A 58 4.42 -0.97 5.28
N GLU A 59 4.76 -2.16 5.76
CA GLU A 59 3.73 -3.12 6.19
C GLU A 59 2.84 -2.49 7.28
N LYS A 60 1.53 -2.81 7.26
CA LYS A 60 0.63 -2.37 8.34
C LYS A 60 0.96 -3.07 9.66
N ASP A 61 1.37 -4.32 9.58
CA ASP A 61 1.77 -5.18 10.69
C ASP A 61 2.91 -6.13 10.26
N PRO A 62 3.88 -6.46 11.13
CA PRO A 62 4.98 -7.38 10.78
C PRO A 62 4.55 -8.73 10.20
N SER A 63 3.36 -9.23 10.56
CA SER A 63 2.79 -10.46 9.99
C SER A 63 2.58 -10.38 8.48
N TYR A 64 2.28 -9.19 7.95
CA TYR A 64 2.08 -8.97 6.52
C TYR A 64 3.38 -8.84 5.72
N ARG A 65 4.55 -8.73 6.37
CA ARG A 65 5.84 -8.50 5.69
C ARG A 65 6.14 -9.57 4.63
N GLY A 66 5.93 -10.83 4.97
CA GLY A 66 6.20 -11.95 4.05
C GLY A 66 5.34 -11.87 2.79
N SER A 67 4.03 -11.69 2.98
CA SER A 67 3.05 -11.60 1.88
C SER A 67 3.26 -10.34 1.04
N LEU A 68 3.57 -9.20 1.65
CA LEU A 68 3.94 -7.96 0.97
C LEU A 68 5.19 -8.13 0.08
N ILE A 69 6.29 -8.67 0.64
CA ILE A 69 7.53 -8.88 -0.13
C ILE A 69 7.27 -9.83 -1.30
N ARG A 70 6.51 -10.92 -1.09
CA ARG A 70 6.15 -11.85 -2.18
C ARG A 70 5.30 -11.18 -3.25
N GLY A 71 4.33 -10.36 -2.86
CA GLY A 71 3.49 -9.59 -3.79
C GLY A 71 4.31 -8.66 -4.67
N LEU A 72 5.30 -7.97 -4.09
CA LEU A 72 6.17 -7.03 -4.82
C LEU A 72 7.27 -7.72 -5.63
N ALA A 73 7.75 -8.89 -5.20
CA ALA A 73 8.82 -9.62 -5.87
C ALA A 73 8.34 -10.50 -7.03
N LYS A 74 7.03 -10.76 -7.13
CA LYS A 74 6.42 -11.38 -8.31
C LYS A 74 6.34 -10.33 -9.43
N SER A 75 7.49 -10.02 -10.03
CA SER A 75 7.60 -9.35 -11.34
C SER A 75 7.82 -10.42 -12.39
#